data_AF-A0A8C8SMD3-F1
#
_entry.id   AF-A0A8C8SMD3-F1
#
_cell.length_a   1.000
_cell.length_b   1.000
_cell.length_c   1.000
_cell.angle_alpha   90.00
_cell.angle_beta   90.00
_cell.angle_gamma   90.00
#
_symmetry.space_group_name_H-M   'P 1'
#
loop_
_entity.id
_entity.type
_entity.pdbx_description
1 polymer ?
#
loop_
_entity_poly.entity_id
_entity_poly.type
_entity_poly.pdbx_seq_one_letter_code
_entity_poly.pdbx_strand_id
1 'polypeptide(L)'
;MVWCSLSVFFPGLVLAQPFHSSACPTTISEDLRRDCHPEPGATEAACLNRGCRWCETSTPYIPFCFYDSNEDATCPSTIPVQRRIDCHPQLGASKESCEAKGCIWCSTKVSNAPWCSFPEDIQCHCLAMIFPLLPWMWSSREKTDSDLR
;
A
#
# COMPACT_ATOMS: atom_id res chain seq x y z
N MET A 1 25.57 43.47 -58.47
CA MET A 1 25.65 44.34 -57.28
C MET A 1 25.37 43.51 -56.03
N VAL A 2 26.19 43.74 -55.01
CA VAL A 2 26.21 43.17 -53.67
C VAL A 2 24.83 43.18 -53.01
N TRP A 3 24.37 42.06 -52.45
CA TRP A 3 23.65 42.05 -51.16
C TRP A 3 24.17 40.91 -50.29
N CYS A 4 24.88 41.32 -49.24
CA CYS A 4 25.32 40.54 -48.10
C CYS A 4 24.17 40.58 -47.09
N SER A 5 23.57 39.46 -46.72
CA SER A 5 22.62 39.41 -45.59
C SER A 5 22.68 38.04 -44.94
N LEU A 6 23.45 38.00 -43.86
CA LEU A 6 23.34 37.15 -42.67
C LEU A 6 22.19 36.13 -42.75
N SER A 7 22.51 34.87 -42.98
CA SER A 7 21.61 33.77 -42.61
C SER A 7 21.51 33.76 -41.10
N VAL A 8 20.50 34.45 -40.57
CA VAL A 8 20.08 34.32 -39.18
C VAL A 8 19.63 32.88 -39.01
N PHE A 9 20.47 32.09 -38.34
CA PHE A 9 20.09 30.81 -37.77
C PHE A 9 18.92 31.08 -36.81
N PHE A 10 17.70 30.80 -37.25
CA PHE A 10 16.59 30.47 -36.35
C PHE A 10 16.42 28.94 -36.38
N PRO A 11 17.27 28.15 -35.70
CA PRO A 11 16.88 26.80 -35.39
C PRO A 11 15.87 26.92 -34.25
N GLY A 12 14.60 26.77 -34.63
CA GLY A 12 13.58 26.20 -33.78
C GLY A 12 13.38 26.92 -32.46
N LEU A 13 12.33 27.73 -32.43
CA LEU A 13 11.47 27.82 -31.27
C LEU A 13 11.27 26.39 -30.71
N VAL A 14 12.05 26.00 -29.72
CA VAL A 14 11.77 24.82 -28.90
C VAL A 14 10.52 25.24 -28.16
N LEU A 15 9.37 24.84 -28.70
CA LEU A 15 8.18 24.69 -27.90
C LEU A 15 8.59 23.70 -26.81
N ALA A 16 9.00 24.22 -25.65
CA ALA A 16 8.90 23.49 -24.42
C ALA A 16 7.41 23.18 -24.31
N GLN A 17 7.03 22.01 -24.83
CA GLN A 17 5.73 21.45 -24.57
C GLN A 17 5.59 21.53 -23.05
N PRO A 18 4.49 22.09 -22.53
CA PRO A 18 4.22 21.89 -21.13
C PRO A 18 4.22 20.38 -20.95
N PHE A 19 5.17 19.86 -20.19
CA PHE A 19 5.11 18.52 -19.63
C PHE A 19 3.94 18.55 -18.65
N HIS A 20 2.72 18.61 -19.18
CA HIS A 20 1.59 18.04 -18.51
C HIS A 20 1.86 16.54 -18.58
N SER A 21 2.41 16.04 -17.48
CA SER A 21 2.70 14.66 -17.14
C SER A 21 1.40 13.84 -17.09
N SER A 22 0.69 13.75 -18.21
CA SER A 22 -0.64 13.13 -18.34
C SER A 22 -0.60 11.60 -18.42
N ALA A 23 0.54 10.97 -18.18
CA ALA A 23 0.66 9.52 -18.16
C ALA A 23 1.15 9.11 -16.77
N CYS A 24 0.19 8.80 -15.89
CA CYS A 24 0.46 8.12 -14.64
C CYS A 24 1.27 6.84 -14.96
N PRO A 25 2.54 6.71 -14.53
CA PRO A 25 3.39 5.59 -14.89
C PRO A 25 3.09 4.34 -14.05
N THR A 26 1.80 4.03 -13.84
CA THR A 26 1.35 2.93 -13.00
C THR A 26 0.73 1.80 -13.82
N THR A 27 1.00 0.57 -13.39
CA THR A 27 0.37 -0.65 -13.91
C THR A 27 -0.90 -1.01 -13.12
N ILE A 28 -1.20 -0.26 -12.05
CA ILE A 28 -2.35 -0.49 -11.16
C ILE A 28 -3.61 0.17 -11.72
N SER A 29 -4.66 -0.63 -11.94
CA SER A 29 -5.98 -0.14 -12.36
C SER A 29 -6.61 0.75 -11.29
N GLU A 30 -7.43 1.72 -11.70
CA GLU A 30 -8.04 2.72 -10.79
C GLU A 30 -8.87 2.06 -9.67
N ASP A 31 -9.60 1.00 -10.00
CA ASP A 31 -10.41 0.20 -9.07
C ASP A 31 -9.60 -0.56 -8.01
N LEU A 32 -8.32 -0.84 -8.30
CA LEU A 32 -7.40 -1.51 -7.38
C LEU A 32 -6.57 -0.52 -6.55
N ARG A 33 -6.63 0.78 -6.84
CA ARG A 33 -5.91 1.79 -6.06
C ARG A 33 -6.36 1.74 -4.60
N ARG A 34 -5.38 1.62 -3.70
CA ARG A 34 -5.60 1.72 -2.25
C ARG A 34 -4.99 2.99 -1.72
N ASP A 35 -5.77 3.68 -0.91
CA ASP A 35 -5.41 4.98 -0.35
C ASP A 35 -4.16 4.87 0.55
N CYS A 36 -3.15 5.67 0.24
CA CYS A 36 -1.93 5.81 1.03
C CYS A 36 -1.93 7.10 1.87
N HIS A 37 -2.97 7.94 1.76
CA HIS A 37 -3.09 9.21 2.48
C HIS A 37 -4.48 9.35 3.12
N PRO A 38 -4.77 8.62 4.22
CA PRO A 38 -6.08 8.62 4.87
C PRO A 38 -6.47 9.96 5.53
N GLU A 39 -5.50 10.86 5.72
CA GLU A 39 -5.72 12.19 6.26
C GLU A 39 -6.37 13.11 5.21
N PRO A 40 -7.26 14.03 5.60
CA PRO A 40 -7.84 15.00 4.67
C PRO A 40 -6.75 15.93 4.13
N GLY A 41 -6.85 16.30 2.85
CA GLY A 41 -5.92 17.25 2.21
C GLY A 41 -4.66 16.61 1.63
N ALA A 42 -4.78 15.41 1.05
CA ALA A 42 -3.69 14.80 0.29
C ALA A 42 -3.21 15.77 -0.82
N THR A 43 -1.92 16.03 -0.85
CA THR A 43 -1.24 16.78 -1.93
C THR A 43 -0.24 15.88 -2.61
N GLU A 44 0.10 16.17 -3.86
CA GLU A 44 1.11 15.44 -4.62
C GLU A 44 2.43 15.33 -3.84
N ALA A 45 2.94 16.46 -3.32
CA ALA A 45 4.16 16.49 -2.54
C ALA A 45 4.08 15.62 -1.26
N ALA A 46 2.97 15.69 -0.52
CA ALA A 46 2.78 14.89 0.68
C ALA A 46 2.68 13.38 0.37
N CYS A 47 2.11 13.03 -0.78
CA CYS A 47 2.02 11.65 -1.26
C CYS A 47 3.39 11.08 -1.64
N LEU A 48 4.16 11.83 -2.45
CA LEU A 48 5.48 11.43 -2.92
C LEU A 48 6.48 11.33 -1.76
N ASN A 49 6.38 12.23 -0.77
CA ASN A 49 7.22 12.19 0.43
C ASN A 49 6.98 10.93 1.29
N ARG A 50 5.81 10.29 1.14
CA ARG A 50 5.48 9.01 1.78
C ARG A 50 5.96 7.79 0.99
N GLY A 51 6.59 8.01 -0.17
CA GLY A 51 6.98 6.94 -1.09
C GLY A 51 5.82 6.35 -1.88
N CYS A 52 4.67 7.03 -1.90
CA CYS A 52 3.50 6.61 -2.65
C CYS A 52 3.41 7.29 -4.01
N ARG A 53 2.44 6.86 -4.81
CA ARG A 53 2.20 7.36 -6.16
C ARG A 53 1.01 8.30 -6.18
N TRP A 54 1.21 9.44 -6.83
CA TRP A 54 0.15 10.40 -7.09
C TRP A 54 -0.34 10.29 -8.53
N CYS A 55 -1.62 9.97 -8.72
CA CYS A 55 -2.28 10.08 -10.01
C CYS A 55 -3.73 10.55 -9.84
N GLU A 56 -4.06 11.64 -10.50
CA GLU A 56 -5.42 12.16 -10.55
C GLU A 56 -6.34 11.18 -11.28
N THR A 57 -7.61 11.19 -10.92
CA THR A 57 -8.66 10.42 -11.59
C THR A 57 -9.94 11.22 -11.61
N SER A 58 -10.74 11.02 -12.65
CA SER A 58 -12.09 11.57 -12.78
C SER A 58 -13.15 10.71 -12.11
N THR A 59 -12.78 9.53 -11.61
CA THR A 59 -13.71 8.62 -10.93
C THR A 59 -13.88 9.02 -9.47
N PRO A 60 -15.12 9.23 -9.00
CA PRO A 60 -15.36 9.55 -7.59
C PRO A 60 -14.98 8.36 -6.70
N TYR A 61 -14.56 8.65 -5.47
CA TYR A 61 -14.15 7.66 -4.46
C TYR A 61 -12.85 6.89 -4.75
N ILE A 62 -12.17 7.17 -5.86
CA ILE A 62 -10.83 6.61 -6.13
C ILE A 62 -9.77 7.61 -5.63
N PRO A 63 -8.82 7.16 -4.79
CA PRO A 63 -7.81 8.05 -4.21
C PRO A 63 -6.77 8.49 -5.24
N PHE A 64 -6.32 9.73 -5.13
CA PHE A 64 -5.24 10.26 -5.98
C PHE A 64 -3.88 9.79 -5.48
N CYS A 65 -3.71 9.68 -4.16
CA CYS A 65 -2.51 9.13 -3.54
C CYS A 65 -2.71 7.65 -3.20
N PHE A 66 -1.94 6.77 -3.83
CA PHE A 66 -2.07 5.33 -3.66
C PHE A 66 -0.71 4.64 -3.64
N TYR A 67 -0.66 3.40 -3.16
CA TYR A 67 0.55 2.59 -3.16
C TYR A 67 1.01 2.27 -4.59
N ASP A 68 2.32 2.28 -4.86
CA ASP A 68 2.87 2.10 -6.21
C ASP A 68 2.92 0.62 -6.65
N SER A 69 2.76 -0.30 -5.71
CA SER A 69 2.59 -1.72 -5.96
C SER A 69 1.28 -2.25 -5.34
N ASN A 70 0.72 -3.30 -5.96
CA ASN A 70 -0.28 -4.14 -5.30
C ASN A 70 0.38 -5.03 -4.22
N GLU A 71 1.68 -4.90 -3.98
CA GLU A 71 2.50 -5.74 -3.10
C GLU A 71 2.84 -5.02 -1.79
N ASP A 72 2.67 -3.71 -1.70
CA ASP A 72 2.45 -3.01 -0.42
C ASP A 72 1.06 -3.31 0.15
N ALA A 73 0.31 -4.20 -0.55
CA ALA A 73 -0.75 -5.06 -0.01
C ALA A 73 -0.25 -6.32 0.65
N THR A 74 1.05 -6.47 0.89
CA THR A 74 1.57 -7.58 1.70
C THR A 74 1.24 -7.25 3.14
N CYS A 75 -0.05 -7.28 3.41
CA CYS A 75 -0.60 -7.69 4.66
C CYS A 75 -0.11 -9.14 4.85
N PRO A 76 0.89 -9.39 5.71
CA PRO A 76 1.36 -10.75 5.95
C PRO A 76 0.31 -11.60 6.68
N SER A 77 -0.86 -11.02 7.02
CA SER A 77 -1.95 -11.75 7.64
C SER A 77 -2.64 -12.67 6.64
N THR A 78 -2.42 -13.96 6.80
CA THR A 78 -3.20 -15.05 6.20
C THR A 78 -4.65 -15.11 6.73
N ILE A 79 -4.95 -14.35 7.80
CA ILE A 79 -6.26 -14.32 8.46
C ILE A 79 -7.23 -13.42 7.66
N PRO A 80 -8.44 -13.91 7.33
CA PRO A 80 -9.45 -13.10 6.65
C PRO A 80 -9.92 -11.96 7.56
N VAL A 81 -10.28 -10.82 6.96
CA VAL A 81 -10.62 -9.56 7.67
C VAL A 81 -11.64 -9.76 8.80
N GLN A 82 -12.63 -10.64 8.59
CA GLN A 82 -13.72 -10.92 9.53
C GLN A 82 -13.27 -11.69 10.77
N ARG A 83 -12.11 -12.36 10.72
CA ARG A 83 -11.53 -13.13 11.83
C ARG A 83 -10.34 -12.42 12.47
N ARG A 84 -10.02 -11.19 12.05
CA ARG A 84 -8.94 -10.41 12.65
C ARG A 84 -9.34 -10.00 14.06
N ILE A 85 -8.46 -10.29 15.02
CA ILE A 85 -8.60 -9.84 16.40
C ILE A 85 -7.73 -8.58 16.57
N ASP A 86 -8.32 -7.53 17.13
CA ASP A 86 -7.65 -6.26 17.37
C ASP A 86 -6.50 -6.41 18.37
N CYS A 87 -5.30 -6.06 17.94
CA CYS A 87 -4.09 -6.05 18.77
C CYS A 87 -3.79 -4.65 19.35
N HIS A 88 -4.54 -3.62 18.94
CA HIS A 88 -4.36 -2.26 19.43
C HIS A 88 -5.68 -1.67 19.93
N PRO A 89 -6.16 -2.11 21.11
CA PRO A 89 -7.42 -1.62 21.71
C PRO A 89 -7.37 -0.15 22.15
N GLN A 90 -6.19 0.49 22.11
CA GLN A 90 -6.02 1.91 22.43
C GLN A 90 -6.37 2.77 21.21
N LEU A 91 -6.93 3.96 21.45
CA LEU A 91 -7.23 4.91 20.38
C LEU A 91 -5.93 5.40 19.72
N GLY A 92 -5.91 5.48 18.39
CA GLY A 92 -4.76 6.00 17.63
C GLY A 92 -3.74 4.95 17.22
N ALA A 93 -4.17 3.78 16.76
CA ALA A 93 -3.29 2.79 16.16
C ALA A 93 -2.59 3.40 14.92
N SER A 94 -1.26 3.47 14.93
CA SER A 94 -0.42 3.74 13.76
C SER A 94 0.33 2.47 13.35
N LYS A 95 0.85 2.44 12.12
CA LYS A 95 1.69 1.35 11.61
C LYS A 95 2.85 1.05 12.56
N GLU A 96 3.54 2.09 12.98
CA GLU A 96 4.71 2.03 13.86
C GLU A 96 4.33 1.47 15.24
N SER A 97 3.21 1.93 15.81
CA SER A 97 2.74 1.45 17.12
C SER A 97 2.29 -0.02 17.11
N CYS A 98 1.80 -0.50 15.96
CA CYS A 98 1.37 -1.88 15.77
C CYS A 98 2.57 -2.82 15.58
N GLU A 99 3.50 -2.45 14.71
CA GLU A 99 4.72 -3.21 14.44
C GLU A 99 5.63 -3.26 15.68
N ALA A 100 5.69 -2.19 16.47
CA ALA A 100 6.40 -2.17 17.75
C ALA A 100 5.86 -3.18 18.79
N LYS A 101 4.59 -3.60 18.65
CA LYS A 101 3.98 -4.65 19.48
C LYS A 101 4.19 -6.06 18.94
N GLY A 102 4.82 -6.20 17.76
CA GLY A 102 4.96 -7.47 17.06
C GLY A 102 3.66 -7.94 16.40
N CYS A 103 2.73 -7.02 16.13
CA CYS A 103 1.46 -7.31 15.45
C CYS A 103 1.50 -6.95 13.97
N ILE A 104 0.49 -7.43 13.25
CA ILE A 104 0.40 -7.24 11.81
C ILE A 104 -0.44 -5.98 11.52
N TRP A 105 0.14 -5.06 10.74
CA TRP A 105 -0.56 -3.89 10.20
C TRP A 105 -1.14 -4.19 8.82
N CYS A 106 -2.47 -4.09 8.69
CA CYS A 106 -3.21 -4.32 7.46
C CYS A 106 -4.42 -3.39 7.31
N SER A 107 -4.35 -2.43 6.39
CA SER A 107 -5.49 -1.62 5.98
C SER A 107 -6.65 -2.48 5.46
N THR A 108 -7.89 -2.10 5.74
CA THR A 108 -9.09 -2.78 5.25
C THR A 108 -10.21 -1.78 4.95
N LYS A 109 -11.03 -2.09 3.95
CA LYS A 109 -12.23 -1.33 3.57
C LYS A 109 -13.48 -1.73 4.37
N VAL A 110 -13.40 -2.81 5.15
CA VAL A 110 -14.51 -3.29 5.98
C VAL A 110 -14.64 -2.39 7.20
N SER A 111 -15.84 -1.83 7.42
CA SER A 111 -16.13 -1.03 8.60
C SER A 111 -15.98 -1.87 9.87
N ASN A 112 -15.49 -1.25 10.95
CA ASN A 112 -15.25 -1.90 12.25
C ASN A 112 -14.18 -3.01 12.25
N ALA A 113 -13.44 -3.21 11.15
CA ALA A 113 -12.35 -4.18 11.12
C ALA A 113 -11.01 -3.51 11.55
N PRO A 114 -10.25 -4.15 12.46
CA PRO A 114 -9.01 -3.57 12.98
C PRO A 114 -7.92 -3.57 11.91
N TRP A 115 -7.17 -2.46 11.87
CA TRP A 115 -5.98 -2.34 11.02
C TRP A 115 -4.76 -2.98 11.66
N CYS A 116 -4.69 -2.98 13.00
CA CYS A 116 -3.66 -3.70 13.75
C CYS A 116 -4.24 -5.00 14.29
N SER A 117 -3.81 -6.13 13.75
CA SER A 117 -4.33 -7.45 14.15
C SER A 117 -3.25 -8.39 14.63
N PHE A 118 -3.60 -9.31 15.53
CA PHE A 118 -2.71 -10.39 15.93
C PHE A 118 -2.35 -11.28 14.74
N PRO A 119 -1.11 -11.79 14.68
CA PRO A 119 -0.71 -12.80 13.70
C PRO A 119 -1.37 -14.17 14.02
N GLU A 120 -1.46 -15.04 13.00
CA GLU A 120 -2.23 -16.31 13.06
C GLU A 120 -1.69 -17.30 14.10
N ASP A 121 -0.38 -17.29 14.33
CA ASP A 121 0.32 -18.06 15.34
C ASP A 121 -0.09 -17.68 16.77
N ILE A 122 -0.40 -16.41 17.01
CA ILE A 122 -0.79 -15.91 18.35
C ILE A 122 -2.31 -16.04 18.55
N GLN A 123 -3.12 -15.92 17.51
CA GLN A 123 -4.59 -16.05 17.61
C GLN A 123 -5.04 -17.47 18.01
N CYS A 124 -4.28 -18.51 17.65
CA CYS A 124 -4.60 -19.90 17.99
C CYS A 124 -4.13 -20.34 19.40
N HIS A 125 -3.39 -19.52 20.13
CA HIS A 125 -2.91 -19.90 21.48
C HIS A 125 -4.00 -19.95 22.55
N CYS A 126 -5.18 -19.38 22.32
CA CYS A 126 -6.30 -19.51 23.26
C CYS A 126 -6.87 -20.94 23.33
N LEU A 127 -6.71 -21.77 22.29
CA LEU A 127 -7.22 -23.16 22.31
C LEU A 127 -6.25 -24.15 22.97
N ALA A 128 -4.95 -23.82 23.01
CA ALA A 128 -3.93 -24.69 23.60
C ALA A 128 -4.08 -24.83 25.13
N MET A 129 -4.68 -23.85 25.80
CA MET A 129 -4.91 -23.89 27.25
C MET A 129 -6.09 -24.79 27.65
N ILE A 130 -6.93 -25.22 26.70
CA ILE A 130 -8.12 -26.04 26.96
C ILE A 130 -7.85 -27.55 26.71
N PHE A 131 -6.80 -27.91 25.96
CA PHE A 131 -6.53 -29.32 25.63
C PHE A 131 -5.07 -29.73 25.92
N PRO A 132 -4.74 -30.13 27.16
CA PRO A 132 -3.42 -30.70 27.48
C PRO A 132 -3.25 -32.17 27.03
N LEU A 133 -4.15 -32.75 26.22
CA LEU A 133 -4.23 -34.21 26.03
C LEU A 133 -4.08 -34.76 24.61
N LEU A 134 -3.82 -33.95 23.58
CA LEU A 134 -3.62 -34.47 22.20
C LEU A 134 -2.36 -33.89 21.54
N PRO A 135 -1.16 -34.44 21.84
CA PRO A 135 0.13 -33.96 21.32
C PRO A 135 0.33 -34.08 19.80
N TRP A 136 -0.59 -34.71 19.08
CA TRP A 136 -0.43 -35.03 17.65
C TRP A 136 -1.10 -34.02 16.71
N MET A 137 -1.81 -33.01 17.22
CA MET A 137 -2.48 -32.02 16.36
C MET A 137 -1.59 -30.82 15.98
N TRP A 138 -0.32 -30.82 16.42
CA TRP A 138 0.65 -29.75 16.18
C TRP A 138 1.69 -30.10 15.12
N SER A 139 1.27 -30.73 14.03
CA SER A 139 2.11 -30.87 12.84
C SER A 139 1.25 -30.72 11.61
N SER A 140 0.99 -29.48 11.20
CA SER A 140 0.52 -29.12 9.84
C SER A 140 0.43 -27.60 9.64
N ARG A 141 1.54 -26.86 9.78
CA ARG A 141 1.78 -25.65 8.95
C ARG A 141 3.23 -25.17 9.00
N GLU A 142 4.16 -26.05 8.65
CA GLU A 142 5.48 -25.63 8.16
C GLU A 142 5.56 -26.04 6.68
N LYS A 143 5.20 -25.12 5.79
CA LYS A 143 5.63 -25.21 4.39
C LYS A 143 5.59 -23.83 3.76
N THR A 144 6.63 -23.06 4.04
CA THR A 144 7.02 -21.94 3.19
C THR A 144 7.60 -22.48 1.89
N ASP A 145 7.21 -21.87 0.77
CA ASP A 145 7.53 -22.22 -0.62
C ASP A 145 9.00 -21.93 -1.01
N SER A 146 9.94 -22.20 -0.11
CA SER A 146 11.39 -21.97 -0.30
C SER A 146 12.23 -23.25 -0.30
N ASP A 147 11.59 -24.42 -0.21
CA ASP A 147 12.25 -25.74 -0.12
C ASP A 147 12.01 -26.62 -1.37
N LEU A 148 11.59 -26.02 -2.50
CA LEU A 148 11.41 -26.71 -3.79
C LEU A 148 12.49 -26.34 -4.83
N ARG A 149 13.76 -26.23 -4.41
CA ARG A 149 14.89 -26.28 -5.35
C ARG A 149 16.09 -27.03 -4.82
#